data_AF-A0A7C1FYL2-F1
#
_entry.id   AF-A0A7C1FYL2-F1
#
_cell.length_a   1.000
_cell.length_b   1.000
_cell.length_c   1.000
_cell.angle_alpha   90.00
_cell.angle_beta   90.00
_cell.angle_gamma   90.00
#
_symmetry.space_group_name_H-M   'P 1'
#
loop_
_entity.id
_entity.type
_entity.pdbx_description
1 polymer ?
#
loop_
_entity_poly.entity_id
_entity_poly.type
_entity_poly.pdbx_seq_one_letter_code
_entity_poly.pdbx_strand_id
1 'polypeptide(L)' 'MSKNFALIGAAGYVAPRHMRAIKETGNELVAVLDPFDSV' A
#
# COMPACT_ATOMS: atom_id res chain seq x y z
N MET A 1 16.90 8.28 0.26
CA MET A 1 15.82 9.15 0.78
C MET A 1 14.55 8.32 0.80
N SER A 2 13.84 8.27 1.93
CA SER A 2 12.52 7.64 2.00
C SER A 2 11.53 8.38 1.09
N LYS A 3 10.60 7.66 0.47
CA LYS A 3 9.49 8.20 -0.31
C LYS A 3 8.16 7.82 0.35
N ASN A 4 7.19 8.70 0.20
CA ASN A 4 5.83 8.49 0.68
C ASN A 4 4.98 7.94 -0.47
N PHE A 5 4.22 6.89 -0.18
CA PHE A 5 3.31 6.21 -1.11
C PHE A 5 1.87 6.26 -0.62
N ALA A 6 0.94 6.29 -1.56
CA ALA A 6 -0.46 5.98 -1.34
C ALA A 6 -0.85 4.80 -2.24
N LEU A 7 -1.74 3.93 -1.75
CA LEU A 7 -2.21 2.74 -2.49
C LEU A 7 -3.73 2.79 -2.69
N ILE A 8 -4.18 2.73 -3.95
CA ILE A 8 -5.59 2.59 -4.32
C ILE A 8 -5.86 1.12 -4.69
N GLY A 9 -6.96 0.56 -4.20
CA GLY A 9 -7.28 -0.87 -4.33
C GLY A 9 -6.67 -1.72 -3.21
N ALA A 10 -6.71 -1.22 -1.97
CA ALA A 10 -6.05 -1.84 -0.82
C ALA A 10 -6.65 -3.18 -0.37
N ALA A 11 -7.92 -3.44 -0.68
CA ALA A 11 -8.59 -4.72 -0.43
C ALA A 11 -8.35 -5.74 -1.58
N GLY A 12 -7.65 -5.32 -2.64
CA GLY A 12 -7.38 -6.18 -3.78
C GLY A 12 -6.39 -7.31 -3.46
N TYR A 13 -6.55 -8.44 -4.15
CA TYR A 13 -5.68 -9.62 -4.00
C TYR A 13 -4.18 -9.34 -4.12
N VAL A 14 -3.78 -8.35 -4.93
CA VAL A 14 -2.38 -7.97 -5.14
C VAL A 14 -1.86 -6.92 -4.15
N ALA A 15 -2.75 -6.25 -3.39
CA ALA A 15 -2.37 -5.16 -2.48
C ALA A 15 -1.29 -5.55 -1.46
N PRO A 16 -1.32 -6.74 -0.83
CA PRO A 16 -0.26 -7.16 0.11
C PRO A 16 1.13 -7.21 -0.53
N ARG A 17 1.24 -7.51 -1.84
CA ARG A 17 2.53 -7.49 -2.56
C ARG A 17 3.08 -6.08 -2.69
N HIS A 18 2.23 -5.09 -2.96
CA HIS A 18 2.64 -3.68 -3.05
C HIS A 18 3.02 -3.14 -1.67
N MET A 19 2.23 -3.41 -0.63
CA MET A 19 2.56 -3.02 0.74
C MET A 19 3.92 -3.59 1.18
N ARG A 20 4.18 -4.85 0.84
CA ARG A 20 5.46 -5.51 1.09
C ARG A 20 6.62 -4.84 0.34
N ALA A 21 6.45 -4.55 -0.95
CA ALA A 21 7.48 -3.88 -1.74
C ALA A 21 7.82 -2.48 -1.20
N ILE A 22 6.81 -1.70 -0.79
CA ILE A 22 7.02 -0.37 -0.18
C ILE A 22 7.84 -0.51 1.11
N LYS A 23 7.49 -1.47 1.98
CA LYS A 23 8.23 -1.74 3.23
C LYS A 23 9.66 -2.21 2.99
N GLU A 24 9.84 -3.20 2.12
CA GLU A 24 11.16 -3.81 1.83
C GLU A 24 12.12 -2.84 1.14
N THR A 25 11.60 -1.84 0.42
CA THR A 25 12.41 -0.78 -0.21
C THR A 25 12.66 0.42 0.70
N GLY A 26 12.27 0.35 1.98
CA GLY A 26 12.54 1.39 2.97
C GLY A 26 11.71 2.67 2.77
N ASN A 27 10.51 2.53 2.20
CA ASN A 27 9.59 3.63 1.96
C ASN A 27 8.38 3.57 2.92
N GLU A 28 7.60 4.65 2.93
CA GLU A 28 6.45 4.80 3.83
C GLU A 28 5.13 4.76 3.05
N LEU A 29 4.20 3.90 3.46
CA LEU A 29 2.83 3.88 2.96
C LEU A 29 1.97 4.76 3.90
N VAL A 30 1.63 5.97 3.45
CA VAL A 30 0.98 7.00 4.29
C VAL A 30 -0.54 7.00 4.16
N ALA A 31 -1.08 6.42 3.08
CA ALA A 31 -2.52 6.36 2.85
C ALA A 31 -2.91 5.14 2.00
N VAL A 32 -4.11 4.64 2.23
CA VAL A 32 -4.75 3.61 1.42
C VAL A 32 -6.18 4.00 1.10
N LEU A 33 -6.68 3.61 -0.06
CA LEU A 33 -8.05 3.83 -0.48
C LEU A 33 -8.61 2.56 -1.14
N ASP A 34 -9.77 2.13 -0.67
CA ASP A 34 -10.58 1.13 -1.36
C ASP A 34 -12.05 1.43 -1.09
N PRO A 35 -12.94 1.45 -2.10
CA PRO A 35 -14.38 1.55 -1.86
C PRO A 35 -14.94 0.35 -1.07
N PHE A 36 -14.24 -0.79 -1.10
CA PHE A 36 -14.57 -1.99 -0.35
C PHE A 36 -13.75 -2.03 0.96
N ASP A 37 -14.43 -2.16 2.10
CA ASP A 37 -13.85 -1.99 3.44
C ASP A 37 -13.35 -3.29 4.08
N SER A 38 -13.36 -4.41 3.36
CA SER A 38 -12.77 -5.69 3.80
C SER A 38 -11.25 -5.70 3.60
N VAL A 39 -10.56 -4.87 4.37
CA VAL A 39 -9.09 -4.70 4.36
C VAL A 39 -8.42 -5.58 5.41
#